data_AF-A0A8H4VE57-F1
#
_entry.id   AF-A0A8H4VE57-F1
#
_cell.length_a   1.000
_cell.length_b   1.000
_cell.length_c   1.000
_cell.angle_alpha   90.00
_cell.angle_beta   90.00
_cell.angle_gamma   90.00
#
_symmetry.space_group_name_H-M   'P 1'
#
loop_
_entity.id
_entity.type
_entity.pdbx_description
1 polymer ?
#
loop_
_entity_poly.entity_id
_entity_poly.type
_entity_poly.pdbx_seq_one_letter_code
_entity_poly.pdbx_strand_id
1 'polypeptide(L)'
;MQFSAIVLAVFTLTVAAQDFTGAPTCARNCFYTSMGRADCADKSDMACLCKSRQYIDSVRECVGKACSKKADKKATLIYAKQQCSSVGVAIWN
;
A
#
# COMPACT_ATOMS: atom_id res chain seq x y z
N MET A 1 -38.59 17.02 25.48
CA MET A 1 -37.90 17.26 24.19
C MET A 1 -36.57 16.53 24.23
N GLN A 2 -36.48 15.33 23.65
CA GLN A 2 -35.20 14.61 23.54
C GLN A 2 -34.52 15.12 22.26
N PHE A 3 -33.41 15.82 22.42
CA PHE A 3 -32.62 16.32 21.31
C PHE A 3 -31.83 15.15 20.71
N SER A 4 -32.36 14.57 19.63
CA SER A 4 -31.64 13.59 18.82
C SER A 4 -30.46 14.27 18.13
N ALA A 5 -29.29 14.24 18.78
CA ALA A 5 -28.04 14.65 18.18
C ALA A 5 -27.58 13.56 17.21
N ILE A 6 -27.89 13.72 15.92
CA ILE A 6 -27.32 12.91 14.85
C ILE A 6 -25.85 13.31 14.73
N VAL A 7 -24.96 12.50 15.29
CA VAL A 7 -23.50 12.67 15.17
C VAL A 7 -23.11 12.20 13.76
N LEU A 8 -23.04 13.13 12.82
CA LEU A 8 -22.41 12.91 11.51
C LEU A 8 -20.90 12.77 11.74
N ALA A 9 -20.43 11.52 11.84
CA ALA A 9 -19.01 11.20 11.83
C ALA A 9 -18.44 11.53 10.44
N VAL A 10 -17.88 12.72 10.28
CA VAL A 10 -17.14 13.11 9.09
C VAL A 10 -15.83 12.32 9.09
N PHE A 11 -15.78 11.24 8.30
CA PHE A 11 -14.54 10.57 7.99
C PHE A 11 -13.73 11.49 7.07
N THR A 12 -12.74 12.18 7.62
CA THR A 12 -11.74 12.88 6.83
C THR A 12 -10.96 11.84 6.02
N LEU A 13 -11.27 11.71 4.73
CA LEU A 13 -10.47 10.94 3.80
C LEU A 13 -9.15 11.71 3.58
N THR A 14 -8.16 11.42 4.43
CA THR A 14 -6.78 11.83 4.16
C THR A 14 -6.32 11.03 2.94
N VAL A 15 -6.40 11.64 1.76
CA VAL A 15 -5.75 11.11 0.56
C VAL A 15 -4.24 11.18 0.81
N ALA A 16 -3.66 10.09 1.29
CA ALA A 16 -2.23 9.94 1.30
C ALA A 16 -1.77 9.80 -0.16
N ALA A 17 -1.22 10.87 -0.71
CA ALA A 17 -0.46 10.76 -1.96
C ALA A 17 0.62 9.69 -1.73
N GLN A 18 0.50 8.60 -2.48
CA GLN A 18 1.35 7.44 -2.35
C GLN A 18 2.76 7.75 -2.84
N ASP A 19 3.63 8.11 -1.90
CA ASP A 19 5.04 8.37 -2.20
C ASP A 19 5.89 7.13 -1.89
N PHE A 20 6.32 6.45 -2.95
CA PHE A 20 7.22 5.30 -2.88
C PHE A 20 8.70 5.67 -2.99
N THR A 21 9.09 6.94 -2.82
CA THR A 21 10.49 7.39 -2.96
C THR A 21 11.46 6.69 -2.00
N GLY A 22 10.97 6.21 -0.86
CA GLY A 22 11.76 5.40 0.08
C GLY A 22 12.04 3.95 -0.40
N ALA A 23 11.39 3.49 -1.46
CA ALA A 23 11.64 2.19 -2.06
C ALA A 23 12.85 2.21 -3.02
N PRO A 24 13.51 1.06 -3.23
CA PRO A 24 14.53 0.91 -4.27
C PRO A 24 14.02 1.39 -5.63
N THR A 25 14.85 2.11 -6.38
CA THR A 25 14.47 2.73 -7.65
C THR A 25 13.86 1.74 -8.65
N CYS A 26 14.41 0.52 -8.73
CA CYS A 26 13.90 -0.54 -9.59
C CYS A 26 12.49 -1.04 -9.19
N ALA A 27 12.08 -0.83 -7.94
CA ALA A 27 10.81 -1.31 -7.39
C ALA A 27 9.72 -0.23 -7.34
N ARG A 28 10.07 1.07 -7.40
CA ARG A 28 9.10 2.17 -7.28
C ARG A 28 7.94 2.04 -8.26
N ASN A 29 8.25 1.82 -9.54
CA ASN A 29 7.22 1.68 -10.57
C ASN A 29 6.35 0.43 -10.37
N CYS A 30 6.87 -0.61 -9.71
CA CYS A 30 6.10 -1.80 -9.41
C CYS A 30 4.95 -1.51 -8.43
N PHE A 31 5.21 -0.70 -7.40
CA PHE A 31 4.15 -0.33 -6.47
C PHE A 31 3.02 0.46 -7.17
N TYR A 32 3.36 1.42 -8.04
CA TYR A 32 2.37 2.20 -8.78
C TYR A 32 1.56 1.35 -9.78
N THR A 33 2.24 0.55 -10.60
CA THR A 33 1.58 -0.26 -11.64
C THR A 33 0.72 -1.39 -11.06
N SER A 34 1.06 -1.88 -9.87
CA SER A 34 0.28 -2.89 -9.17
C SER A 34 -1.00 -2.37 -8.52
N MET A 35 -1.16 -1.06 -8.28
CA MET A 35 -2.35 -0.50 -7.61
C MET A 35 -3.64 -0.88 -8.34
N GLY A 36 -3.62 -0.95 -9.67
CA GLY A 36 -4.76 -1.35 -10.48
C GLY A 36 -5.19 -2.82 -10.31
N ARG A 37 -4.33 -3.67 -9.74
CA ARG A 37 -4.65 -5.06 -9.40
C ARG A 37 -5.25 -5.22 -8.01
N ALA A 38 -5.22 -4.19 -7.18
CA ALA A 38 -5.76 -4.29 -5.84
C ALA A 38 -7.29 -4.33 -5.87
N ASP A 39 -7.90 -5.18 -5.06
CA ASP A 39 -9.35 -5.23 -4.85
C ASP A 39 -9.84 -4.17 -3.86
N CYS A 40 -9.27 -2.96 -3.99
CA CYS A 40 -9.58 -1.82 -3.15
C CYS A 40 -10.52 -0.87 -3.88
N ALA A 41 -11.54 -0.38 -3.16
CA ALA A 41 -12.47 0.63 -3.67
C ALA A 41 -11.72 1.92 -4.01
N ASP A 42 -10.83 2.35 -3.11
CA ASP A 42 -9.88 3.43 -3.35
C ASP A 42 -8.48 2.83 -3.60
N LYS A 43 -7.88 3.15 -4.74
CA LYS A 43 -6.53 2.67 -5.08
C LYS A 43 -5.44 3.32 -4.25
N SER A 44 -5.73 4.44 -3.57
CA SER A 44 -4.83 5.12 -2.65
C SER A 44 -4.97 4.66 -1.19
N ASP A 45 -5.93 3.78 -0.88
CA ASP A 45 -6.09 3.22 0.47
C ASP A 45 -4.98 2.22 0.79
N MET A 46 -4.00 2.66 1.57
CA MET A 46 -2.88 1.81 1.96
C MET A 46 -3.22 0.66 2.87
N ALA A 47 -4.16 0.87 3.79
CA ALA A 47 -4.58 -0.22 4.65
C ALA A 47 -5.22 -1.33 3.80
N CYS A 48 -5.95 -0.97 2.75
CA CYS A 48 -6.48 -1.92 1.79
C CYS A 48 -5.41 -2.53 0.89
N LEU A 49 -4.53 -1.73 0.26
CA LEU A 49 -3.46 -2.26 -0.61
C LEU A 49 -2.59 -3.27 0.13
N CYS A 50 -2.23 -2.97 1.38
CA CYS A 50 -1.45 -3.85 2.25
C CYS A 50 -2.16 -5.16 2.62
N LYS A 51 -3.49 -5.23 2.50
CA LYS A 51 -4.27 -6.46 2.70
C LYS A 51 -4.59 -7.17 1.38
N SER A 52 -4.40 -6.51 0.25
CA SER A 52 -4.75 -7.06 -1.06
C SER A 52 -3.67 -8.01 -1.56
N ARG A 53 -3.97 -9.31 -1.56
CA ARG A 53 -3.05 -10.33 -2.07
C ARG A 53 -2.71 -10.13 -3.55
N GLN A 54 -3.68 -9.71 -4.36
CA GLN A 54 -3.47 -9.42 -5.79
C GLN A 54 -2.47 -8.27 -6.01
N TYR A 55 -2.55 -7.23 -5.16
CA TYR A 55 -1.57 -6.15 -5.16
C TYR A 55 -0.18 -6.67 -4.78
N ILE A 56 -0.07 -7.36 -3.65
CA ILE A 56 1.20 -7.88 -3.13
C ILE A 56 1.89 -8.80 -4.14
N ASP A 57 1.15 -9.74 -4.73
CA ASP A 57 1.69 -10.69 -5.70
C ASP A 57 2.12 -9.98 -6.99
N SER A 58 1.34 -9.00 -7.45
CA SER A 58 1.71 -8.18 -8.61
C SER A 58 3.00 -7.37 -8.36
N VAL A 59 3.15 -6.78 -7.17
CA VAL A 59 4.39 -6.06 -6.80
C VAL A 59 5.57 -7.02 -6.80
N ARG A 60 5.43 -8.20 -6.18
CA ARG A 60 6.49 -9.21 -6.11
C ARG A 60 6.92 -9.70 -7.48
N GLU A 61 5.97 -9.97 -8.37
CA GLU A 61 6.27 -10.40 -9.73
C GLU A 61 7.01 -9.30 -10.50
N CYS A 62 6.53 -8.06 -10.42
CA CYS A 62 7.19 -6.92 -11.06
C CYS A 62 8.60 -6.71 -10.53
N VAL A 63 8.79 -6.72 -9.21
CA VAL A 63 10.12 -6.58 -8.56
C VAL A 63 11.03 -7.75 -8.93
N GLY A 64 10.47 -8.95 -9.08
CA GLY A 64 11.18 -10.13 -9.57
C GLY A 64 11.84 -9.92 -10.93
N LYS A 65 11.15 -9.19 -11.83
CA LYS A 65 11.59 -8.86 -13.19
C LYS A 65 12.44 -7.58 -13.26
N ALA A 66 12.08 -6.54 -12.50
CA ALA A 66 12.68 -5.21 -12.60
C ALA A 66 13.97 -5.05 -11.76
N CYS A 67 14.09 -5.78 -10.64
CA CYS A 67 15.24 -5.68 -9.73
C CYS A 67 16.10 -6.95 -9.84
N SER A 68 17.32 -6.85 -10.39
CA SER A 68 18.21 -8.02 -10.50
C SER A 68 18.92 -8.37 -9.20
N LYS A 69 19.21 -7.38 -8.34
CA LYS A 69 19.97 -7.58 -7.10
C LYS A 69 19.06 -8.10 -6.00
N LYS A 70 19.51 -9.16 -5.31
CA LYS A 70 18.81 -9.71 -4.12
C LYS A 70 18.65 -8.67 -3.00
N ALA A 71 19.62 -7.76 -2.87
CA ALA A 71 19.57 -6.66 -1.92
C ALA A 71 18.36 -5.74 -2.16
N ASP A 72 18.09 -5.37 -3.43
CA ASP A 72 16.97 -4.50 -3.79
C ASP A 72 15.63 -5.19 -3.53
N LYS A 73 15.53 -6.49 -3.85
CA LYS A 73 14.33 -7.28 -3.52
C LYS A 73 14.07 -7.32 -2.01
N LYS A 74 15.12 -7.52 -1.20
CA LYS A 74 15.03 -7.51 0.26
C LYS A 74 14.66 -6.12 0.80
N ALA A 75 15.27 -5.06 0.28
CA ALA A 75 14.97 -3.68 0.68
C ALA A 75 13.53 -3.29 0.34
N THR A 76 13.02 -3.72 -0.82
CA THR A 76 11.61 -3.54 -1.21
C THR A 76 10.66 -4.20 -0.22
N LEU A 77 11.01 -5.42 0.23
CA LEU A 77 10.27 -6.19 1.22
C LEU A 77 10.18 -5.49 2.57
N ILE A 78 11.32 -4.98 3.04
CA ILE A 78 11.42 -4.23 4.30
C ILE A 78 10.61 -2.93 4.20
N TYR A 79 10.78 -2.18 3.12
CA TYR A 79 10.06 -0.94 2.86
C TYR A 79 8.54 -1.17 2.85
N ALA A 80 8.05 -2.17 2.11
CA ALA A 80 6.63 -2.48 2.04
C ALA A 80 6.05 -2.85 3.41
N LYS A 81 6.77 -3.66 4.20
CA LYS A 81 6.36 -4.00 5.58
C LYS A 81 6.29 -2.77 6.49
N GLN A 82 7.25 -1.86 6.39
CA GLN A 82 7.28 -0.62 7.18
C GLN A 82 6.10 0.30 6.82
N GLN A 83 5.85 0.49 5.51
CA GLN A 83 4.68 1.23 5.03
C GLN A 83 3.38 0.64 5.55
N CYS A 84 3.18 -0.67 5.40
CA CYS A 84 1.96 -1.32 5.89
C CYS A 84 1.82 -1.22 7.42
N SER A 85 2.92 -1.34 8.16
CA SER A 85 2.92 -1.19 9.62
C SER A 85 2.52 0.23 10.04
N SER A 86 2.92 1.26 9.27
CA SER A 86 2.57 2.66 9.55
C SER A 86 1.06 2.95 9.47
N VAL A 87 0.32 2.13 8.71
CA VAL A 87 -1.14 2.20 8.59
C VAL A 87 -1.86 1.12 9.40
N GLY A 88 -1.17 0.49 10.36
CA GLY A 88 -1.74 -0.51 11.26
C GLY A 88 -1.93 -1.90 10.65
N VAL A 89 -1.30 -2.18 9.50
CA VAL A 89 -1.34 -3.49 8.84
C VAL A 89 0.01 -4.20 9.00
N ALA A 90 0.08 -5.15 9.93
CA ALA A 90 1.32 -5.89 10.22
C ALA A 90 1.70 -6.92 9.12
N ILE A 91 0.82 -7.18 8.16
CA ILE A 91 0.96 -8.31 7.22
C ILE A 91 1.17 -7.78 5.81
N TRP A 92 2.41 -7.87 5.32
CA TRP A 92 2.74 -7.88 3.90
C TRP A 92 3.31 -9.28 3.61
N ASN A 93 2.45 -10.25 3.34
CA ASN A 93 2.83 -11.65 3.12
C ASN A 93 2.10 -12.28 1.94
#